data_AF-A0A6F8TX35-F1
#
_entry.id   AF-A0A6F8TX35-F1
#
_cell.length_a   1.000
_cell.length_b   1.000
_cell.length_c   1.000
_cell.angle_alpha   90.00
_cell.angle_beta   90.00
_cell.angle_gamma   90.00
#
_symmetry.space_group_name_H-M   'P 1'
#
loop_
_entity.id
_entity.type
_entity.pdbx_description
1 polymer ?
#
loop_
_entity_poly.entity_id
_entity_poly.type
_entity_poly.pdbx_seq_one_letter_code
_entity_poly.pdbx_strand_id
1 'polypeptide(L)'
;MEFIGLSIIILLVLITTVTIIAKPVMSIKRSEKGSSPRKVAYVVIGILVVHWIFFLGGGYASLPRNIADAIFMPMWLVLCLAGLGIVIFEFKNSQVFSILVAGFVTISLLFSVFINGISNM
;
A
#
# COMPACT_ATOMS: atom_id res chain seq x y z
N MET A 1 18.45 9.77 -15.98
CA MET A 1 17.61 10.17 -14.83
C MET A 1 16.56 9.11 -14.44
N GLU A 2 16.46 7.98 -15.14
CA GLU A 2 15.39 6.98 -14.91
C GLU A 2 15.66 6.04 -13.72
N PHE A 3 16.92 5.68 -13.45
CA PHE A 3 17.27 4.78 -12.33
C PHE A 3 17.13 5.41 -10.94
N ILE A 4 17.39 6.71 -10.81
CA ILE A 4 17.36 7.41 -9.52
C ILE A 4 15.92 7.56 -9.03
N GLY A 5 14.99 7.92 -9.92
CA GLY A 5 13.56 8.06 -9.58
C GLY A 5 12.93 6.75 -9.12
N LEU A 6 13.20 5.65 -9.85
CA LEU A 6 12.66 4.33 -9.52
C LEU A 6 13.23 3.79 -8.21
N SER A 7 14.52 4.04 -7.95
CA SER A 7 15.18 3.69 -6.69
C SER A 7 14.61 4.44 -5.48
N ILE A 8 14.26 5.72 -5.64
CA ILE A 8 13.62 6.52 -4.58
C ILE A 8 12.21 6.00 -4.27
N ILE A 9 11.43 5.64 -5.29
CA ILE A 9 10.08 5.09 -5.11
C ILE A 9 10.14 3.74 -4.38
N ILE A 10 11.07 2.85 -4.77
CA ILE A 10 11.30 1.58 -4.09
C ILE A 10 11.69 1.80 -2.62
N LEU A 11 12.62 2.73 -2.36
CA LEU A 11 13.04 3.08 -1.01
C LEU A 11 11.87 3.61 -0.16
N LEU A 12 11.01 4.45 -0.74
CA LEU A 12 9.83 4.99 -0.08
C LEU A 12 8.83 3.88 0.30
N VAL A 13 8.55 2.95 -0.63
CA VAL A 13 7.67 1.79 -0.39
C VAL A 13 8.27 0.88 0.68
N LEU A 14 9.58 0.66 0.67
CA LEU A 14 10.27 -0.14 1.68
C LEU A 14 10.19 0.51 3.07
N ILE A 15 10.46 1.81 3.18
CA ILE A 15 10.40 2.55 4.45
C ILE A 15 8.97 2.58 5.00
N THR A 16 7.97 2.81 4.16
CA THR A 16 6.55 2.79 4.56
C THR A 16 6.13 1.39 5.03
N THR A 17 6.52 0.34 4.30
CA THR A 17 6.23 -1.05 4.71
C THR A 17 6.89 -1.39 6.06
N VAL A 18 8.17 -1.07 6.23
CA VAL A 18 8.91 -1.33 7.48
C VAL A 18 8.30 -0.54 8.65
N THR A 19 7.91 0.72 8.45
CA THR A 19 7.29 1.51 9.52
C THR A 19 5.89 1.02 9.91
N ILE A 20 5.09 0.56 8.94
CA ILE A 20 3.77 -0.05 9.18
C ILE A 20 3.90 -1.33 10.03
N ILE A 21 4.94 -2.14 9.83
CA ILE A 21 5.13 -3.39 10.57
C ILE A 21 5.84 -3.16 11.91
N ALA A 22 6.89 -2.33 11.93
CA ALA A 22 7.75 -2.16 13.09
C ALA A 22 7.11 -1.35 14.22
N LYS A 23 6.31 -0.31 13.89
CA LYS A 23 5.67 0.54 14.92
C LYS A 23 4.62 -0.21 15.75
N PRO A 24 3.72 -1.03 15.19
CA PRO A 24 2.83 -1.87 15.98
C PRO A 24 3.58 -2.85 16.87
N VAL A 25 4.64 -3.50 16.35
CA VAL A 25 5.44 -4.47 17.12
C VAL A 25 6.16 -3.81 18.30
N MET A 26 6.70 -2.61 18.12
CA MET A 26 7.31 -1.83 19.21
C MET A 26 6.28 -1.23 20.16
N SER A 27 5.10 -0.84 19.67
CA SER A 27 4.00 -0.31 20.48
C SER A 27 3.38 -1.37 21.39
N ILE A 28 3.27 -2.62 20.91
CA ILE A 28 2.82 -3.77 21.72
C ILE A 28 3.81 -4.05 22.86
N LYS A 29 5.13 -3.86 22.63
CA LYS A 29 6.15 -4.04 23.68
C LYS A 29 6.13 -2.94 24.75
N ARG A 30 5.48 -1.79 24.50
CA ARG A 30 5.62 -0.58 25.34
C ARG A 30 4.33 -0.09 25.98
N SER A 31 3.18 -0.69 25.69
CA SER A 31 1.87 -0.19 26.14
C SER A 31 0.93 -1.31 26.57
N GLU A 32 0.45 -1.22 27.82
CA GLU A 32 -0.69 -1.96 28.39
C GLU A 32 -2.04 -1.63 27.71
N LYS A 33 -2.07 -0.84 26.61
CA LYS A 33 -3.32 -0.22 26.11
C LYS A 33 -3.60 -0.37 24.61
N GLY A 34 -2.71 -0.97 23.83
CA GLY A 34 -2.90 -1.12 22.38
C GLY A 34 -3.04 -2.58 21.99
N SER A 35 -4.25 -3.02 21.64
CA SER A 35 -4.47 -4.33 21.03
C SER A 35 -3.73 -4.42 19.69
N SER A 36 -3.10 -5.57 19.44
CA SER A 36 -2.43 -5.85 18.18
C SER A 36 -3.40 -5.62 16.99
N PRO A 37 -2.93 -5.07 15.85
CA PRO A 37 -3.77 -4.95 14.67
C PRO A 37 -4.34 -6.31 14.27
N ARG A 38 -5.57 -6.32 13.75
CA ARG A 38 -6.23 -7.56 13.32
C ARG A 38 -5.39 -8.23 12.23
N LYS A 39 -5.36 -9.57 12.26
CA LYS A 39 -4.65 -10.38 11.24
C LYS A 39 -5.08 -10.02 9.81
N VAL A 40 -6.37 -9.72 9.60
CA VAL A 40 -6.92 -9.29 8.30
C VAL A 40 -6.28 -7.99 7.81
N ALA A 41 -5.97 -7.06 8.70
CA ALA A 41 -5.31 -5.81 8.34
C ALA A 41 -3.89 -6.05 7.79
N TYR A 42 -3.14 -6.96 8.41
CA TYR A 42 -1.83 -7.38 7.89
C TYR A 42 -1.92 -8.05 6.52
N VAL A 43 -2.97 -8.85 6.27
CA VAL A 43 -3.19 -9.50 4.97
C VAL A 43 -3.45 -8.46 3.89
N VAL A 44 -4.37 -7.51 4.11
CA VAL A 44 -4.70 -6.46 3.12
C VAL A 44 -3.48 -5.60 2.82
N ILE A 45 -2.73 -5.19 3.85
CA ILE A 45 -1.47 -4.45 3.68
C ILE A 45 -0.45 -5.29 2.90
N GLY A 46 -0.29 -6.56 3.26
CA GLY A 46 0.64 -7.46 2.57
C GLY A 46 0.34 -7.58 1.08
N ILE A 47 -0.94 -7.72 0.72
CA ILE A 47 -1.37 -7.77 -0.69
C ILE A 47 -1.08 -6.45 -1.39
N LEU A 48 -1.36 -5.30 -0.76
CA LEU A 48 -1.08 -3.99 -1.34
C LEU A 48 0.44 -3.78 -1.56
N VAL A 49 1.27 -4.24 -0.63
CA VAL A 49 2.75 -4.20 -0.76
C VAL A 49 3.22 -5.11 -1.90
N VAL A 50 2.70 -6.33 -1.98
CA VAL A 50 3.04 -7.25 -3.09
C VAL A 50 2.64 -6.64 -4.43
N HIS A 51 1.46 -6.01 -4.51
CA HIS A 51 1.02 -5.31 -5.72
C HIS A 51 1.97 -4.16 -6.10
N TRP A 52 2.43 -3.37 -5.14
CA TRP A 52 3.46 -2.33 -5.36
C TRP A 52 4.76 -2.91 -5.90
N ILE A 53 5.26 -4.01 -5.31
CA ILE A 53 6.47 -4.69 -5.79
C ILE A 53 6.26 -5.22 -7.21
N PHE A 54 5.09 -5.81 -7.49
CA PHE A 54 4.75 -6.32 -8.80
C PHE A 54 4.69 -5.20 -9.86
N PHE A 55 4.14 -4.04 -9.50
CA PHE A 55 4.15 -2.86 -10.37
C PHE A 55 5.55 -2.32 -10.62
N LEU A 56 6.32 -2.04 -9.56
CA LEU A 56 7.66 -1.45 -9.66
C LEU A 56 8.67 -2.39 -10.32
N GLY A 57 8.49 -3.70 -10.15
CA GLY A 57 9.28 -4.73 -10.83
C GLY A 57 8.93 -4.91 -12.31
N GLY A 58 7.97 -4.15 -12.85
CA GLY A 58 7.55 -4.27 -14.24
C GLY A 58 6.73 -5.54 -14.54
N GLY A 59 6.12 -6.15 -13.52
CA GLY A 59 5.33 -7.38 -13.68
C GLY A 59 4.18 -7.23 -14.68
N TYR A 60 3.56 -6.05 -14.75
CA TYR A 60 2.53 -5.74 -15.74
C TYR A 60 3.07 -5.66 -17.18
N ALA A 61 4.36 -5.34 -17.38
CA ALA A 61 4.98 -5.33 -18.71
C ALA A 61 5.26 -6.75 -19.24
N SER A 62 5.29 -7.75 -18.35
CA SER A 62 5.42 -9.16 -18.74
C SER A 62 4.08 -9.78 -19.15
N LEU A 63 2.96 -9.11 -18.90
CA LEU A 63 1.63 -9.54 -19.32
C LEU A 63 1.31 -9.00 -20.73
N PRO A 64 0.45 -9.70 -21.50
CA PRO A 64 -0.11 -9.15 -22.73
C PRO A 64 -0.78 -7.80 -22.45
N ARG A 65 -0.48 -6.78 -23.27
CA ARG A 65 -0.93 -5.39 -23.06
C ARG A 65 -2.43 -5.29 -22.76
N ASN A 66 -3.26 -5.97 -23.55
CA ASN A 66 -4.72 -5.97 -23.37
C ASN A 66 -5.17 -6.45 -21.98
N ILE A 67 -4.44 -7.40 -21.40
CA ILE A 67 -4.73 -7.95 -20.06
C ILE A 67 -4.22 -6.99 -19.01
N ALA A 68 -2.98 -6.51 -19.15
CA ALA A 68 -2.36 -5.57 -18.21
C ALA A 68 -3.23 -4.31 -18.04
N ASP A 69 -3.63 -3.69 -19.14
CA ASP A 69 -4.44 -2.47 -19.14
C ASP A 69 -5.82 -2.70 -18.51
N ALA A 70 -6.42 -3.87 -18.73
CA ALA A 70 -7.74 -4.21 -18.18
C ALA A 70 -7.72 -4.46 -16.66
N ILE A 71 -6.63 -5.03 -16.11
CA ILE A 71 -6.60 -5.45 -14.69
C ILE A 71 -5.86 -4.47 -13.80
N PHE A 72 -4.90 -3.72 -14.33
CA PHE A 72 -4.00 -2.88 -13.56
C PHE A 72 -4.76 -1.88 -12.68
N MET A 73 -5.56 -1.03 -13.33
CA MET A 73 -6.28 0.06 -12.66
C MET A 73 -7.39 -0.47 -11.73
N PRO A 74 -8.26 -1.41 -12.15
CA PRO A 74 -9.30 -1.93 -11.26
C PRO A 74 -8.73 -2.63 -10.03
N MET A 75 -7.67 -3.43 -10.18
CA MET A 75 -7.04 -4.13 -9.06
C MET A 75 -6.45 -3.14 -8.05
N TRP A 76 -5.78 -2.09 -8.54
CA TRP A 76 -5.21 -1.06 -7.68
C TRP A 76 -6.29 -0.31 -6.89
N LEU A 77 -7.39 0.06 -7.54
CA LEU A 77 -8.52 0.73 -6.88
C LEU A 77 -9.18 -0.15 -5.81
N VAL A 78 -9.40 -1.44 -6.10
CA VAL A 78 -9.97 -2.39 -5.14
C VAL A 78 -9.07 -2.51 -3.90
N LEU A 79 -7.75 -2.56 -4.08
CA LEU A 79 -6.80 -2.61 -2.97
C LEU A 79 -6.79 -1.32 -2.14
N CYS A 80 -6.90 -0.16 -2.79
CA CYS A 80 -7.05 1.11 -2.08
C CYS A 80 -8.34 1.15 -1.25
N LEU A 81 -9.47 0.72 -1.81
CA LEU A 81 -10.75 0.66 -1.09
C LEU A 81 -10.70 -0.31 0.09
N ALA A 82 -10.11 -1.50 -0.11
CA ALA A 82 -9.89 -2.46 0.98
C ALA A 82 -9.01 -1.86 2.08
N GLY A 83 -7.94 -1.16 1.69
CA GLY A 83 -7.07 -0.43 2.61
C GLY A 83 -7.80 0.65 3.41
N LEU A 84 -8.66 1.46 2.77
CA LEU A 84 -9.50 2.45 3.46
C LEU A 84 -10.46 1.80 4.46
N GLY A 85 -11.04 0.66 4.10
CA GLY A 85 -11.84 -0.15 5.03
C GLY A 85 -11.04 -0.50 6.27
N ILE A 86 -9.82 -1.02 6.10
CA ILE A 86 -8.91 -1.34 7.20
C ILE A 86 -8.60 -0.12 8.06
N VAL A 87 -8.37 1.07 7.47
CA VAL A 87 -8.18 2.31 8.25
C VAL A 87 -9.37 2.53 9.17
N ILE A 88 -10.60 2.53 8.64
CA ILE A 88 -11.80 2.81 9.45
C ILE A 88 -11.98 1.77 10.55
N PHE A 89 -11.76 0.48 10.25
CA PHE A 89 -11.91 -0.60 11.21
C PHE A 89 -10.82 -0.60 12.29
N GLU A 90 -9.56 -0.32 11.94
CA GLU A 90 -8.43 -0.30 12.88
C GLU A 90 -8.28 1.02 13.61
N PHE A 91 -8.93 2.10 13.19
CA PHE A 91 -8.81 3.40 13.86
C PHE A 91 -9.20 3.35 15.34
N LYS A 92 -10.21 2.52 15.67
CA LYS A 92 -10.68 2.30 17.05
C LYS A 92 -9.81 1.33 17.86
N ASN A 93 -9.01 0.49 17.20
CA ASN A 93 -8.21 -0.56 17.82
C ASN A 93 -6.75 -0.15 17.98
N SER A 94 -6.12 0.25 16.89
CA SER A 94 -4.75 0.73 16.84
C SER A 94 -4.64 2.00 16.00
N GLN A 95 -4.82 3.15 16.64
CA GLN A 95 -4.81 4.45 15.99
C GLN A 95 -3.48 4.72 15.25
N VAL A 96 -2.33 4.35 15.85
CA VAL A 96 -1.01 4.54 15.22
C VAL A 96 -0.87 3.71 13.95
N PHE A 97 -1.27 2.44 13.99
CA PHE A 97 -1.25 1.57 12.81
C PHE A 97 -2.19 2.11 11.74
N SER A 98 -3.42 2.49 12.12
CA SER A 98 -4.41 3.04 11.21
C SER A 98 -3.93 4.29 10.49
N ILE A 99 -3.21 5.20 11.15
CA ILE A 99 -2.66 6.41 10.53
C ILE A 99 -1.58 6.05 9.49
N LEU A 100 -0.71 5.07 9.80
CA LEU A 100 0.32 4.61 8.86
C LEU A 100 -0.31 3.95 7.62
N VAL A 101 -1.31 3.10 7.84
CA VAL A 101 -2.08 2.49 6.75
C VAL A 101 -2.78 3.57 5.92
N ALA A 102 -3.38 4.57 6.55
CA ALA A 102 -4.04 5.66 5.84
C ALA A 102 -3.07 6.44 4.94
N GLY A 103 -1.86 6.73 5.43
CA GLY A 103 -0.81 7.36 4.61
C GLY A 103 -0.45 6.50 3.40
N PHE A 104 -0.21 5.21 3.59
CA PHE A 104 0.18 4.29 2.51
C PHE A 104 -0.93 4.10 1.46
N VAL A 105 -2.18 3.98 1.92
CA VAL A 105 -3.35 3.89 1.03
C VAL A 105 -3.56 5.20 0.27
N THR A 106 -3.36 6.36 0.92
CA THR A 106 -3.48 7.67 0.25
C THR A 106 -2.45 7.83 -0.86
N ILE A 107 -1.18 7.48 -0.60
CA ILE A 107 -0.13 7.49 -1.61
C ILE A 107 -0.49 6.54 -2.76
N SER A 108 -0.98 5.34 -2.44
CA SER A 108 -1.40 4.35 -3.45
C SER A 108 -2.54 4.87 -4.33
N LEU A 109 -3.51 5.57 -3.74
CA LEU A 109 -4.64 6.15 -4.45
C LEU A 109 -4.20 7.32 -5.34
N LEU A 110 -3.29 8.18 -4.85
CA LEU A 110 -2.70 9.25 -5.65
C LEU A 110 -1.96 8.69 -6.87
N PHE A 111 -1.18 7.62 -6.71
CA PHE A 111 -0.51 6.96 -7.84
C PHE A 111 -1.50 6.39 -8.86
N SER A 112 -2.55 5.71 -8.39
CA SER A 112 -3.61 5.19 -9.27
C SER A 112 -4.26 6.32 -10.08
N VAL A 113 -4.65 7.42 -9.44
CA VAL A 113 -5.24 8.58 -10.12
C VAL A 113 -4.26 9.24 -11.08
N PHE A 114 -2.99 9.40 -10.69
CA PHE A 114 -1.97 10.04 -11.51
C PHE A 114 -1.66 9.24 -12.77
N ILE A 115 -1.51 7.92 -12.66
CA ILE A 115 -1.27 7.03 -13.81
C ILE A 115 -2.46 7.05 -14.77
N ASN A 116 -3.69 7.01 -14.24
CA ASN A 116 -4.89 7.10 -15.06
C ASN A 116 -5.03 8.48 -15.75
N GLY A 117 -4.67 9.55 -15.05
CA GLY A 117 -4.64 10.90 -15.60
C GLY A 117 -3.66 11.03 -16.77
N ILE A 118 -2.46 10.45 -16.65
CA ILE A 118 -1.48 10.43 -17.74
C ILE A 118 -1.92 9.52 -18.89
N SER A 119 -2.53 8.37 -18.60
CA SER A 119 -2.95 7.41 -19.63
C SER A 119 -4.06 7.93 -20.56
N ASN A 120 -4.79 8.96 -20.14
CA ASN A 120 -5.89 9.57 -20.90
C ASN A 120 -5.50 10.90 -21.59
N MET A 121 -4.22 11.28 -21.53
CA MET A 121 -3.64 12.41 -22.30
C MET A 121 -2.91 11.90 -23.53
#